data_AF-A0A255YY64-F1
#
_entry.id   AF-A0A255YY64-F1
#
_cell.length_a   1.000
_cell.length_b   1.000
_cell.length_c   1.000
_cell.angle_alpha   90.00
_cell.angle_beta   90.00
_cell.angle_gamma   90.00
#
_symmetry.space_group_name_H-M   'P 1'
#
loop_
_entity.id
_entity.type
_entity.pdbx_description
1 polymer ?
#
loop_
_entity_poly.entity_id
_entity_poly.type
_entity_poly.pdbx_seq_one_letter_code
_entity_poly.pdbx_strand_id
1 'polypeptide(L)'
;MSHALDRRLAIIFNPVAGRRRPGMVEQVMAAATAAGAVVALHTTDAAGHATAIARDLARSATADVIVAAGGDGTINEVVNGMAMAGTGELPPLGVVPLGTANVLAHELGLVGDPVRIGRQLALGPARPVRAGVANGRLFTMMAGVGMDARVVAGIDPALKRRVGKGAYALGGLREILAGPGLDYDVMVTAPDGTITRHRAVSCILCKGHYYAGTFVLAPDIRLEQPLLHAVLFTRPGRLAALTYAAAMTLGRLGGRPDILVLPAVSARIDGPTGEPVQGDGDIIARLPVDISVWGGRLRVLGM
;
A
#
# COMPACT_ATOMS: atom_id res chain seq x y z
N MET A 1 -38.88 -11.68 6.30
CA MET A 1 -37.49 -12.18 6.33
C MET A 1 -36.95 -12.08 4.91
N SER A 2 -36.30 -10.97 4.56
CA SER A 2 -35.76 -10.76 3.22
C SER A 2 -34.44 -11.54 3.12
N HIS A 3 -34.36 -12.52 2.23
CA HIS A 3 -33.10 -13.18 1.88
C HIS A 3 -32.10 -12.11 1.43
N ALA A 4 -31.04 -11.91 2.21
CA ALA A 4 -29.90 -11.12 1.77
C ALA A 4 -29.27 -11.87 0.59
N LEU A 5 -29.13 -11.19 -0.54
CA LEU A 5 -28.53 -11.74 -1.77
C LEU A 5 -27.15 -12.35 -1.45
N ASP A 6 -26.97 -13.62 -1.80
CA ASP A 6 -25.76 -14.41 -1.54
C ASP A 6 -24.52 -13.78 -2.21
N ARG A 7 -23.85 -12.86 -1.50
CA ARG A 7 -22.64 -12.19 -2.01
C ARG A 7 -21.53 -13.21 -2.23
N ARG A 8 -21.01 -13.28 -3.45
CA ARG A 8 -19.92 -14.19 -3.85
C ARG A 8 -18.57 -13.56 -3.54
N LEU A 9 -17.84 -14.14 -2.60
CA LEU A 9 -16.51 -13.73 -2.21
C LEU A 9 -15.47 -14.64 -2.86
N ALA A 10 -14.53 -14.08 -3.61
CA ALA A 10 -13.35 -14.80 -4.08
C ALA A 10 -12.14 -14.40 -3.24
N ILE A 11 -11.69 -15.28 -2.35
CA ILE A 11 -10.56 -15.04 -1.46
C ILE A 11 -9.27 -15.55 -2.12
N ILE A 12 -8.34 -14.64 -2.39
CA ILE A 12 -7.01 -14.94 -2.91
C ILE A 12 -6.05 -14.99 -1.73
N PHE A 13 -5.60 -16.19 -1.37
CA PHE A 13 -4.84 -16.46 -0.15
C PHE A 13 -3.37 -16.74 -0.44
N ASN A 14 -2.49 -15.97 0.20
CA ASN A 14 -1.06 -16.23 0.24
C ASN A 14 -0.69 -17.06 1.49
N PRO A 15 -0.38 -18.37 1.35
CA PRO A 15 -0.09 -19.23 2.49
C PRO A 15 1.23 -18.89 3.20
N VAL A 16 2.15 -18.19 2.53
CA VAL A 16 3.42 -17.76 3.13
C VAL A 16 3.18 -16.61 4.13
N ALA A 17 2.22 -15.74 3.86
CA ALA A 17 1.85 -14.63 4.75
C ALA A 17 1.08 -15.13 5.99
N GLY A 18 0.26 -16.17 5.85
CA GLY A 18 -0.61 -16.71 6.91
C GLY A 18 0.11 -17.36 8.10
N ARG A 19 1.41 -17.66 8.01
CA ARG A 19 2.15 -18.40 9.06
C ARG A 19 2.11 -17.76 10.45
N ARG A 20 1.96 -16.44 10.53
CA ARG A 20 1.90 -15.70 11.82
C ARG A 20 0.50 -15.64 12.42
N ARG A 21 -0.54 -16.03 11.67
CA ARG A 21 -1.96 -15.97 12.07
C ARG A 21 -2.69 -17.24 11.61
N PRO A 22 -2.32 -18.42 12.13
CA PRO A 22 -2.96 -19.68 11.73
C PRO A 22 -4.46 -19.64 12.06
N GLY A 23 -5.30 -20.19 11.19
CA GLY A 23 -6.74 -20.24 11.38
C GLY A 23 -7.49 -18.93 11.06
N MET A 24 -6.78 -17.84 10.76
CA MET A 24 -7.41 -16.54 10.51
C MET A 24 -8.31 -16.56 9.27
N VAL A 25 -7.84 -17.15 8.18
CA VAL A 25 -8.59 -17.19 6.91
C VAL A 25 -9.81 -18.09 7.07
N GLU A 26 -9.64 -19.23 7.73
CA GLU A 26 -10.70 -20.19 8.02
C GLU A 26 -11.80 -19.57 8.90
N GLN A 27 -11.43 -18.80 9.93
CA GLN A 27 -12.39 -18.08 10.78
C GLN A 27 -13.13 -16.98 10.01
N VAL A 28 -12.43 -16.23 9.15
CA VAL A 28 -13.06 -15.21 8.29
C VAL A 28 -14.04 -15.87 7.32
N MET A 29 -13.65 -16.97 6.67
CA MET A 29 -14.51 -17.74 5.77
C MET A 29 -15.76 -18.25 6.48
N ALA A 30 -15.59 -18.88 7.65
CA ALA A 30 -16.69 -19.39 8.45
C ALA A 30 -17.67 -18.27 8.84
N ALA A 31 -17.17 -17.11 9.27
CA ALA A 31 -17.99 -15.98 9.64
C ALA A 31 -18.72 -15.34 8.44
N ALA A 32 -18.06 -15.27 7.28
CA ALA A 32 -18.68 -14.79 6.05
C ALA A 32 -19.80 -15.72 5.56
N THR A 33 -19.55 -17.04 5.56
CA THR A 33 -20.55 -18.05 5.20
C THR A 33 -21.72 -18.04 6.19
N ALA A 34 -21.46 -17.93 7.49
CA ALA A 34 -22.52 -17.81 8.51
C ALA A 34 -23.36 -16.52 8.34
N ALA A 35 -22.80 -15.50 7.68
CA ALA A 35 -23.50 -14.27 7.32
C ALA A 35 -24.21 -14.33 5.96
N GLY A 36 -24.19 -15.49 5.27
CA GLY A 36 -24.89 -15.72 3.99
C GLY A 36 -24.04 -15.52 2.74
N ALA A 37 -22.72 -15.34 2.85
CA ALA A 37 -21.87 -15.24 1.66
C ALA A 37 -21.52 -16.62 1.08
N VAL A 38 -21.36 -16.69 -0.25
CA VAL A 38 -20.77 -17.84 -0.94
C VAL A 38 -19.29 -17.57 -1.11
N VAL A 39 -18.43 -18.45 -0.56
CA VAL A 39 -16.99 -18.20 -0.50
C VAL A 39 -16.21 -19.20 -1.35
N ALA A 40 -15.39 -18.69 -2.27
CA ALA A 40 -14.42 -19.46 -3.04
C ALA A 40 -13.00 -19.08 -2.58
N LEU A 41 -12.15 -20.08 -2.33
CA LEU A 41 -10.76 -19.88 -1.91
C LEU A 41 -9.80 -20.21 -3.08
N HIS A 42 -8.90 -19.28 -3.38
CA HIS A 42 -7.85 -19.40 -4.39
C HIS A 42 -6.50 -19.24 -3.70
N THR A 43 -5.74 -20.32 -3.58
CA THR A 43 -4.41 -20.30 -2.94
C THR A 43 -3.34 -19.95 -3.96
N THR A 44 -2.40 -19.08 -3.60
CA THR A 44 -1.29 -18.67 -4.49
C THR A 44 -0.08 -19.55 -4.29
N ASP A 45 0.55 -19.95 -5.40
CA ASP A 45 1.73 -20.84 -5.38
C ASP A 45 3.07 -20.09 -5.52
N ALA A 46 3.06 -18.89 -6.10
CA ALA A 46 4.26 -18.12 -6.39
C ALA A 46 3.97 -16.61 -6.43
N ALA A 47 5.03 -15.80 -6.42
CA ALA A 47 4.93 -14.36 -6.64
C ALA A 47 4.30 -14.05 -8.00
N GLY A 48 3.41 -13.06 -8.05
CA GLY A 48 2.63 -12.69 -9.24
C GLY A 48 1.42 -13.58 -9.52
N HIS A 49 1.24 -14.71 -8.82
CA HIS A 49 0.07 -15.58 -9.01
C HIS A 49 -1.21 -14.88 -8.52
N ALA A 50 -1.15 -14.06 -7.46
CA ALA A 50 -2.32 -13.31 -7.01
C ALA A 50 -2.78 -12.29 -8.07
N THR A 51 -1.85 -11.67 -8.80
CA THR A 51 -2.15 -10.79 -9.94
C THR A 51 -2.90 -11.53 -11.05
N ALA A 52 -2.45 -12.73 -11.42
CA ALA A 52 -3.12 -13.53 -12.45
C ALA A 52 -4.55 -13.91 -12.05
N ILE A 53 -4.73 -14.44 -10.84
CA ILE A 53 -6.05 -14.83 -10.31
C ILE A 53 -6.98 -13.61 -10.25
N ALA A 54 -6.53 -12.49 -9.69
CA ALA A 54 -7.34 -11.29 -9.53
C ALA A 54 -7.79 -10.69 -10.87
N ARG A 55 -6.91 -10.71 -11.88
CA ARG A 55 -7.21 -10.28 -13.24
C ARG A 55 -8.30 -11.14 -13.86
N ASP A 56 -8.19 -12.45 -13.73
CA ASP A 56 -9.12 -13.38 -14.37
C ASP A 56 -10.50 -13.32 -13.68
N LEU A 57 -10.54 -13.21 -12.35
CA LEU A 57 -11.77 -12.98 -11.57
C LEU A 57 -12.45 -11.64 -11.91
N ALA A 58 -11.68 -10.57 -12.05
CA ALA A 58 -12.21 -9.25 -12.39
C ALA A 58 -12.76 -9.20 -13.83
N ARG A 59 -12.19 -9.99 -14.76
CA ARG A 59 -12.70 -10.12 -16.13
C ARG A 59 -13.95 -10.99 -16.23
N SER A 60 -14.00 -12.09 -15.50
CA SER A 60 -15.14 -13.02 -15.56
C SER A 60 -16.39 -12.49 -14.87
N ALA A 61 -16.26 -11.49 -13.99
CA ALA A 61 -17.34 -10.94 -13.16
C ALA A 61 -18.09 -12.01 -12.35
N THR A 62 -17.39 -13.10 -11.98
CA THR A 62 -17.97 -14.23 -11.24
C THR A 62 -17.98 -14.01 -9.73
N ALA A 63 -17.28 -12.98 -9.24
CA ALA A 63 -17.22 -12.61 -7.83
C ALA A 63 -17.80 -11.21 -7.63
N ASP A 64 -18.58 -11.04 -6.57
CA ASP A 64 -19.11 -9.74 -6.18
C ASP A 64 -18.09 -8.94 -5.35
N VAL A 65 -17.12 -9.64 -4.73
CA VAL A 65 -15.97 -9.06 -4.03
C VAL A 65 -14.74 -9.94 -4.25
N ILE A 66 -13.62 -9.33 -4.59
CA ILE A 66 -12.31 -10.00 -4.63
C ILE A 66 -11.56 -9.65 -3.34
N VAL A 67 -11.15 -10.66 -2.57
CA VAL A 67 -10.56 -10.48 -1.24
C VAL A 67 -9.09 -10.87 -1.27
N ALA A 68 -8.19 -9.93 -0.94
CA ALA A 68 -6.78 -10.21 -0.75
C ALA A 68 -6.51 -10.71 0.68
N ALA A 69 -6.14 -11.97 0.84
CA ALA A 69 -5.75 -12.56 2.12
C ALA A 69 -4.22 -12.74 2.19
N GLY A 70 -3.53 -11.74 2.74
CA GLY A 70 -2.07 -11.67 2.71
C GLY A 70 -1.51 -10.42 3.39
N GLY A 71 -0.28 -10.05 3.03
CA GLY A 71 0.33 -8.77 3.41
C GLY A 71 0.18 -7.70 2.34
N ASP A 72 0.85 -6.56 2.53
CA ASP A 72 0.79 -5.41 1.59
C ASP A 72 1.14 -5.80 0.14
N GLY A 73 2.15 -6.66 -0.06
CA GLY A 73 2.50 -7.15 -1.41
C GLY A 73 1.40 -7.99 -2.06
N THR A 74 0.68 -8.83 -1.29
CA THR A 74 -0.47 -9.60 -1.82
C THR A 74 -1.63 -8.67 -2.18
N ILE A 75 -1.89 -7.66 -1.34
CA ILE A 75 -2.89 -6.62 -1.65
C ILE A 75 -2.51 -5.90 -2.94
N ASN A 76 -1.25 -5.50 -3.09
CA ASN A 76 -0.75 -4.81 -4.27
C ASN A 76 -0.87 -5.67 -5.54
N GLU A 77 -0.51 -6.97 -5.47
CA GLU A 77 -0.67 -7.90 -6.58
C GLU A 77 -2.13 -8.03 -7.03
N VAL A 78 -3.06 -8.14 -6.07
CA VAL A 78 -4.51 -8.24 -6.36
C VAL A 78 -5.02 -6.94 -7.01
N VAL A 79 -4.68 -5.78 -6.45
CA VAL A 79 -5.11 -4.47 -7.01
C VAL A 79 -4.60 -4.27 -8.43
N ASN A 80 -3.33 -4.59 -8.69
CA ASN A 80 -2.79 -4.51 -10.05
C ASN A 80 -3.46 -5.51 -11.00
N GLY A 81 -3.71 -6.75 -10.54
CA GLY A 81 -4.42 -7.75 -11.34
C GLY A 81 -5.83 -7.29 -11.73
N MET A 82 -6.59 -6.76 -10.77
CA MET A 82 -7.91 -6.17 -11.02
C MET A 82 -7.83 -5.04 -12.05
N ALA A 83 -6.89 -4.10 -11.91
CA ALA A 83 -6.74 -3.00 -12.86
C ALA A 83 -6.35 -3.48 -14.29
N MET A 84 -5.57 -4.55 -14.41
CA MET A 84 -5.23 -5.18 -15.69
C MET A 84 -6.41 -5.90 -16.36
N ALA A 85 -7.55 -6.06 -15.68
CA ALA A 85 -8.75 -6.63 -16.28
C ALA A 85 -9.22 -5.78 -17.47
N GLY A 86 -8.99 -4.46 -17.42
CA GLY A 86 -9.42 -3.52 -18.47
C GLY A 86 -10.93 -3.30 -18.51
N THR A 87 -11.65 -3.71 -17.46
CA THR A 87 -13.10 -3.54 -17.33
C THR A 87 -13.43 -2.17 -16.73
N GLY A 88 -14.57 -1.58 -17.11
CA GLY A 88 -14.96 -0.24 -16.65
C GLY A 88 -15.37 -0.20 -15.17
N GLU A 89 -16.00 -1.26 -14.65
CA GLU A 89 -16.35 -1.40 -13.24
C GLU A 89 -15.64 -2.62 -12.65
N LEU A 90 -14.82 -2.37 -11.62
CA LEU A 90 -14.12 -3.42 -10.88
C LEU A 90 -14.97 -3.90 -9.70
N PRO A 91 -14.99 -5.21 -9.41
CA PRO A 91 -15.51 -5.70 -8.14
C PRO A 91 -14.82 -5.00 -6.96
N PRO A 92 -15.52 -4.71 -5.86
CA PRO A 92 -14.87 -4.24 -4.65
C PRO A 92 -13.75 -5.15 -4.14
N LEU A 93 -12.73 -4.53 -3.56
CA LEU A 93 -11.64 -5.18 -2.85
C LEU A 93 -12.03 -5.43 -1.38
N GLY A 94 -11.86 -6.65 -0.92
CA GLY A 94 -11.79 -6.99 0.50
C GLY A 94 -10.35 -7.27 0.94
N VAL A 95 -10.07 -7.17 2.24
CA VAL A 95 -8.74 -7.45 2.79
C VAL A 95 -8.85 -8.36 4.02
N VAL A 96 -8.05 -9.42 4.06
CA VAL A 96 -7.76 -10.20 5.27
C VAL A 96 -6.28 -10.00 5.62
N PRO A 97 -5.96 -9.22 6.67
CA PRO A 97 -4.59 -8.84 6.97
C PRO A 97 -3.81 -9.97 7.64
N LEU A 98 -2.93 -10.60 6.88
CA LEU A 98 -2.02 -11.67 7.33
C LEU A 98 -0.57 -11.18 7.46
N GLY A 99 -0.23 -10.04 6.86
CA GLY A 99 1.12 -9.46 6.91
C GLY A 99 1.47 -8.81 8.25
N THR A 100 2.66 -8.20 8.31
CA THR A 100 3.15 -7.52 9.53
C THR A 100 2.83 -6.02 9.55
N ALA A 101 2.83 -5.35 8.40
CA ALA A 101 2.52 -3.93 8.30
C ALA A 101 1.03 -3.69 8.00
N ASN A 102 0.49 -4.29 6.92
CA ASN A 102 -0.93 -4.23 6.54
C ASN A 102 -1.50 -2.81 6.60
N VAL A 103 -0.77 -1.87 6.00
CA VAL A 103 -1.02 -0.43 6.17
C VAL A 103 -2.42 -0.07 5.69
N LEU A 104 -2.82 -0.59 4.51
CA LEU A 104 -4.18 -0.41 4.01
C LEU A 104 -5.23 -1.02 4.96
N ALA A 105 -4.97 -2.18 5.56
CA ALA A 105 -5.93 -2.77 6.50
C ALA A 105 -6.10 -1.92 7.77
N HIS A 106 -5.04 -1.26 8.25
CA HIS A 106 -5.12 -0.31 9.36
C HIS A 106 -5.98 0.91 8.99
N GLU A 107 -5.80 1.49 7.80
CA GLU A 107 -6.66 2.58 7.29
C GLU A 107 -8.14 2.19 7.16
N LEU A 108 -8.37 0.92 6.82
CA LEU A 108 -9.71 0.38 6.66
C LEU A 108 -10.33 -0.10 7.98
N GLY A 109 -9.60 -0.03 9.11
CA GLY A 109 -10.06 -0.57 10.39
C GLY A 109 -10.25 -2.09 10.40
N LEU A 110 -9.68 -2.80 9.42
CA LEU A 110 -9.82 -4.25 9.24
C LEU A 110 -8.80 -5.07 10.04
N VAL A 111 -8.21 -4.49 11.07
CA VAL A 111 -7.24 -5.17 11.94
C VAL A 111 -7.93 -5.71 13.19
N GLY A 112 -7.80 -7.00 13.47
CA GLY A 112 -8.31 -7.62 14.69
C GLY A 112 -9.16 -8.86 14.43
N ASP A 113 -10.41 -8.82 14.88
CA ASP A 113 -11.33 -9.96 14.96
C ASP A 113 -11.71 -10.55 13.59
N PRO A 114 -11.36 -11.83 13.30
CA PRO A 114 -11.71 -12.49 12.05
C PRO A 114 -13.22 -12.59 11.82
N VAL A 115 -14.02 -12.70 12.89
CA VAL A 115 -15.49 -12.79 12.76
C VAL A 115 -16.04 -11.47 12.24
N ARG A 116 -15.58 -10.35 12.81
CA ARG A 116 -15.94 -9.00 12.34
C ARG A 116 -15.51 -8.79 10.88
N ILE A 117 -14.31 -9.21 10.50
CA ILE A 117 -13.82 -9.12 9.12
C ILE A 117 -14.71 -9.94 8.19
N GLY A 118 -15.01 -11.21 8.51
CA GLY A 118 -15.88 -12.07 7.70
C GLY A 118 -17.27 -11.48 7.49
N ARG A 119 -17.89 -10.94 8.55
CA ARG A 119 -19.18 -10.24 8.45
C ARG A 119 -19.08 -8.98 7.60
N GLN A 120 -18.00 -8.21 7.73
CA GLN A 120 -17.80 -7.00 6.93
C GLN A 120 -17.63 -7.33 5.45
N LEU A 121 -16.93 -8.41 5.12
CA LEU A 121 -16.80 -8.87 3.73
C LEU A 121 -18.15 -9.31 3.14
N ALA A 122 -18.93 -10.06 3.92
CA ALA A 122 -20.23 -10.57 3.50
C ALA A 122 -21.30 -9.47 3.32
N LEU A 123 -21.36 -8.50 4.24
CA LEU A 123 -22.49 -7.57 4.35
C LEU A 123 -22.11 -6.10 4.18
N GLY A 124 -20.84 -5.76 4.42
CA GLY A 124 -20.38 -4.38 4.50
C GLY A 124 -20.53 -3.60 3.19
N PRO A 125 -20.74 -2.27 3.26
CA PRO A 125 -20.71 -1.43 2.08
C PRO A 125 -19.28 -1.26 1.57
N ALA A 126 -19.11 -1.15 0.26
CA ALA A 126 -17.84 -0.78 -0.34
C ALA A 126 -17.77 0.73 -0.54
N ARG A 127 -16.68 1.36 -0.10
CA ARG A 127 -16.42 2.79 -0.25
C ARG A 127 -15.38 3.06 -1.35
N PRO A 128 -15.46 4.20 -2.06
CA PRO A 128 -14.48 4.55 -3.06
C PRO A 128 -13.11 4.85 -2.40
N VAL A 129 -12.04 4.34 -3.00
CA VAL A 129 -10.65 4.65 -2.65
C VAL A 129 -9.91 5.02 -3.92
N ARG A 130 -8.99 5.97 -3.80
CA ARG A 130 -8.11 6.39 -4.91
C ARG A 130 -6.75 5.74 -4.72
N ALA A 131 -6.30 4.97 -5.70
CA ALA A 131 -4.94 4.46 -5.77
C ALA A 131 -4.02 5.48 -6.45
N GLY A 132 -2.71 5.34 -6.24
CA GLY A 132 -1.71 6.01 -7.05
C GLY A 132 -1.17 5.08 -8.14
N VAL A 133 -0.54 5.67 -9.16
CA VAL A 133 0.17 4.95 -10.22
C VAL A 133 1.56 5.54 -10.39
N ALA A 134 2.57 4.68 -10.51
CA ALA A 134 3.95 5.05 -10.78
C ALA A 134 4.43 4.26 -12.00
N ASN A 135 4.76 4.94 -13.10
CA ASN A 135 5.14 4.31 -14.39
C ASN A 135 4.23 3.13 -14.81
N GLY A 136 2.92 3.27 -14.60
CA GLY A 136 1.91 2.25 -14.95
C GLY A 136 1.65 1.18 -13.89
N ARG A 137 2.41 1.13 -12.79
CA ARG A 137 2.18 0.19 -11.68
C ARG A 137 1.42 0.87 -10.53
N LEU A 138 0.35 0.24 -10.06
CA LEU A 138 -0.48 0.79 -8.99
C LEU A 138 0.15 0.59 -7.62
N PHE A 139 -0.09 1.57 -6.73
CA PHE A 139 0.12 1.48 -5.30
C PHE A 139 -1.10 2.01 -4.54
N THR A 140 -1.32 1.49 -3.34
CA THR A 140 -2.50 1.75 -2.53
C THR A 140 -2.22 2.76 -1.42
N MET A 141 -1.00 2.79 -0.90
CA MET A 141 -0.63 3.58 0.27
C MET A 141 0.48 4.58 -0.01
N MET A 142 1.58 4.11 -0.60
CA MET A 142 2.71 4.99 -0.89
C MET A 142 3.53 4.54 -2.10
N ALA A 143 4.22 5.50 -2.70
CA ALA A 143 5.39 5.24 -3.55
C ALA A 143 6.42 6.35 -3.39
N GLY A 144 7.70 6.05 -3.54
CA GLY A 144 8.74 7.03 -3.27
C GLY A 144 10.16 6.57 -3.56
N VAL A 145 11.08 7.52 -3.39
CA VAL A 145 12.53 7.35 -3.53
C VAL A 145 13.28 7.88 -2.32
N GLY A 146 14.53 7.44 -2.21
CA GLY A 146 15.43 7.81 -1.13
C GLY A 146 15.59 6.67 -0.13
N MET A 147 15.65 7.04 1.14
CA MET A 147 16.00 6.14 2.23
C MET A 147 15.09 4.90 2.26
N ASP A 148 13.78 5.11 2.20
CA ASP A 148 12.78 4.03 2.24
C ASP A 148 12.94 3.05 1.07
N ALA A 149 13.12 3.56 -0.15
CA ALA A 149 13.27 2.74 -1.34
C ALA A 149 14.56 1.92 -1.35
N ARG A 150 15.67 2.50 -0.87
CA ARG A 150 16.94 1.74 -0.73
C ARG A 150 16.86 0.67 0.34
N VAL A 151 16.22 0.98 1.48
CA VAL A 151 15.95 -0.03 2.50
C VAL A 151 15.14 -1.18 1.92
N VAL A 152 14.06 -0.89 1.16
CA VAL A 152 13.27 -1.92 0.50
C VAL A 152 14.10 -2.73 -0.50
N ALA A 153 14.95 -2.08 -1.29
CA ALA A 153 15.81 -2.74 -2.28
C ALA A 153 16.90 -3.64 -1.64
N GLY A 154 17.41 -3.25 -0.48
CA GLY A 154 18.46 -3.98 0.24
C GLY A 154 17.96 -5.07 1.18
N ILE A 155 16.64 -5.22 1.37
CA ILE A 155 16.07 -6.25 2.23
C ILE A 155 16.09 -7.60 1.51
N ASP A 156 16.82 -8.56 2.10
CA ASP A 156 16.72 -9.97 1.71
C ASP A 156 15.29 -10.49 1.97
N PRO A 157 14.59 -11.04 0.94
CA PRO A 157 13.26 -11.64 1.11
C PRO A 157 13.17 -12.74 2.18
N ALA A 158 14.26 -13.49 2.42
CA ALA A 158 14.32 -14.47 3.50
C ALA A 158 14.34 -13.79 4.88
N LEU A 159 15.11 -12.70 5.02
CA LEU A 159 15.17 -11.89 6.24
C LEU A 159 13.84 -11.16 6.50
N LYS A 160 13.21 -10.60 5.47
CA LYS A 160 11.86 -9.97 5.53
C LYS A 160 10.84 -10.91 6.16
N ARG A 161 10.82 -12.17 5.71
CA ARG A 161 9.88 -13.19 6.23
C ARG A 161 10.14 -13.56 7.70
N ARG A 162 11.41 -13.69 8.10
CA ARG A 162 11.80 -14.11 9.46
C ARG A 162 11.65 -13.00 10.49
N VAL A 163 12.16 -11.80 10.20
CA VAL A 163 12.32 -10.72 11.18
C VAL A 163 11.23 -9.64 11.06
N GLY A 164 10.44 -9.65 9.98
CA GLY A 164 9.34 -8.71 9.79
C GLY A 164 9.83 -7.26 9.82
N LYS A 165 9.19 -6.41 10.65
CA LYS A 165 9.55 -4.98 10.79
C LYS A 165 11.00 -4.75 11.23
N GLY A 166 11.64 -5.68 11.96
CA GLY A 166 13.02 -5.52 12.40
C GLY A 166 14.05 -5.54 11.25
N ALA A 167 13.73 -6.18 10.13
CA ALA A 167 14.58 -6.15 8.93
C ALA A 167 14.68 -4.72 8.35
N TYR A 168 13.58 -3.96 8.40
CA TYR A 168 13.53 -2.57 7.95
C TYR A 168 14.34 -1.65 8.87
N ALA A 169 14.29 -1.86 10.19
CA ALA A 169 15.09 -1.06 11.13
C ALA A 169 16.60 -1.25 10.92
N LEU A 170 17.05 -2.51 10.74
CA LEU A 170 18.45 -2.82 10.46
C LEU A 170 18.89 -2.28 9.09
N GLY A 171 18.04 -2.44 8.06
CA GLY A 171 18.27 -1.85 6.75
C GLY A 171 18.41 -0.34 6.82
N GLY A 172 17.50 0.33 7.54
CA GLY A 172 17.55 1.79 7.73
C GLY A 172 18.83 2.26 8.41
N LEU A 173 19.29 1.56 9.46
CA LEU A 173 20.56 1.89 10.11
C LEU A 173 21.74 1.74 9.14
N ARG A 174 21.77 0.66 8.34
CA ARG A 174 22.83 0.45 7.34
C ARG A 174 22.86 1.56 6.29
N GLU A 175 21.71 1.96 5.76
CA GLU A 175 21.62 3.05 4.79
C GLU A 175 22.04 4.41 5.39
N ILE A 176 21.66 4.69 6.64
CA ILE A 176 22.13 5.88 7.37
C ILE A 176 23.65 5.88 7.47
N LEU A 177 24.25 4.73 7.85
CA LEU A 177 25.70 4.59 7.99
C LEU A 177 26.42 4.64 6.64
N ALA A 178 25.81 4.13 5.56
CA ALA A 178 26.36 4.24 4.21
C ALA A 178 26.45 5.71 3.76
N GLY A 179 25.45 6.53 4.12
CA GLY A 179 25.42 7.96 3.81
C GLY A 179 24.45 8.27 2.67
N PRO A 180 23.21 8.68 2.96
CA PRO A 180 22.22 9.00 1.94
C PRO A 180 22.55 10.38 1.32
N GLY A 181 23.48 10.40 0.38
CA GLY A 181 23.99 11.61 -0.27
C GLY A 181 23.43 11.86 -1.67
N LEU A 182 22.23 11.36 -1.99
CA LEU A 182 21.62 11.64 -3.29
C LEU A 182 20.53 12.69 -3.13
N ASP A 183 20.55 13.60 -4.09
CA ASP A 183 19.50 14.58 -4.27
C ASP A 183 18.58 14.15 -5.41
N TYR A 184 17.30 14.45 -5.23
CA TYR A 184 16.25 14.26 -6.21
C TYR A 184 15.69 15.62 -6.62
N ASP A 185 15.47 15.78 -7.92
CA ASP A 185 14.67 16.86 -8.47
C ASP A 185 13.22 16.42 -8.48
N VAL A 186 12.39 17.11 -7.69
CA VAL A 186 10.97 16.76 -7.54
C VAL A 186 10.14 17.89 -8.09
N MET A 187 9.39 17.60 -9.16
CA MET A 187 8.41 18.51 -9.73
C MET A 187 7.02 18.06 -9.29
N VAL A 188 6.34 18.87 -8.49
CA VAL A 188 5.00 18.58 -7.95
C VAL A 188 3.97 19.43 -8.66
N THR A 189 2.92 18.79 -9.17
CA THR A 189 1.73 19.46 -9.69
C THR A 189 0.66 19.49 -8.60
N ALA A 190 0.27 20.67 -8.17
CA ALA A 190 -0.76 20.90 -7.16
C ALA A 190 -2.19 20.81 -7.76
N PRO A 191 -3.24 20.74 -6.93
CA PRO A 191 -4.63 20.60 -7.41
C PRO A 191 -5.14 21.79 -8.24
N ASP A 192 -4.59 22.98 -8.00
CA ASP A 192 -4.87 24.22 -8.73
C ASP A 192 -4.13 24.31 -10.07
N GLY A 193 -3.32 23.30 -10.42
CA GLY A 193 -2.49 23.27 -11.61
C GLY A 193 -1.12 23.93 -11.43
N THR A 194 -0.82 24.50 -10.25
CA THR A 194 0.48 25.10 -9.98
C THR A 194 1.56 24.03 -9.97
N ILE A 195 2.64 24.25 -10.72
CA ILE A 195 3.80 23.36 -10.76
C ILE A 195 4.93 23.98 -9.96
N THR A 196 5.45 23.24 -8.97
CA THR A 196 6.57 23.67 -8.12
C THR A 196 7.73 22.69 -8.24
N ARG A 197 8.96 23.21 -8.16
CA ARG A 197 10.19 22.40 -8.21
C ARG A 197 10.90 22.46 -6.87
N HIS A 198 11.34 21.29 -6.39
CA HIS A 198 11.98 21.10 -5.10
C HIS A 198 13.20 20.22 -5.21
N ARG A 199 14.13 20.40 -4.28
CA ARG A 199 15.24 19.48 -4.04
C ARG A 199 14.96 18.71 -2.76
N ALA A 200 15.13 17.39 -2.82
CA ALA A 200 14.90 16.52 -1.68
C ALA A 200 15.92 15.38 -1.63
N VAL A 201 16.20 14.86 -0.44
CA VAL A 201 17.04 13.67 -0.21
C VAL A 201 16.20 12.40 -0.06
N SER A 202 14.89 12.55 0.07
CA SER A 202 13.88 11.49 -0.01
C SER A 202 12.54 12.13 -0.36
N CYS A 203 11.75 11.44 -1.18
CA CYS A 203 10.42 11.90 -1.60
C CYS A 203 9.45 10.73 -1.53
N ILE A 204 8.33 10.92 -0.83
CA ILE A 204 7.31 9.90 -0.64
C ILE A 204 5.96 10.51 -1.02
N LEU A 205 5.26 9.90 -1.98
CA LEU A 205 3.87 10.22 -2.30
C LEU A 205 2.96 9.31 -1.51
N CYS A 206 2.18 9.88 -0.59
CA CYS A 206 1.28 9.15 0.29
C CYS A 206 -0.19 9.31 -0.11
N LYS A 207 -0.96 8.25 0.16
CA LYS A 207 -2.40 8.19 -0.13
C LYS A 207 -3.29 7.97 1.09
N GLY A 208 -2.71 7.60 2.23
CA GLY A 208 -3.40 7.53 3.51
C GLY A 208 -2.59 8.16 4.65
N HIS A 209 -3.21 8.13 5.83
CA HIS A 209 -2.71 8.66 7.09
C HIS A 209 -1.47 7.91 7.60
N TYR A 210 -1.45 6.59 7.42
CA TYR A 210 -0.44 5.68 7.92
C TYR A 210 0.68 5.38 6.90
N TYR A 211 1.89 5.23 7.43
CA TYR A 211 3.14 4.92 6.75
C TYR A 211 3.85 3.77 7.49
N ALA A 212 4.38 2.78 6.76
CA ALA A 212 5.17 1.66 7.29
C ALA A 212 4.59 0.98 8.56
N GLY A 213 3.27 0.82 8.62
CA GLY A 213 2.53 0.34 9.79
C GLY A 213 1.56 1.41 10.27
N THR A 214 1.79 1.95 11.46
CA THR A 214 0.92 2.97 12.09
C THR A 214 1.62 4.32 12.27
N PHE A 215 2.74 4.56 11.59
CA PHE A 215 3.40 5.86 11.67
C PHE A 215 2.60 6.89 10.88
N VAL A 216 2.46 8.10 11.42
CA VAL A 216 1.71 9.16 10.75
C VAL A 216 2.69 10.08 10.05
N LEU A 217 2.59 10.11 8.71
CA LEU A 217 3.42 11.02 7.92
C LEU A 217 2.66 12.31 7.57
N ALA A 218 1.35 12.19 7.35
CA ALA A 218 0.49 13.32 7.03
C ALA A 218 -0.93 13.07 7.60
N PRO A 219 -1.33 13.80 8.65
CA PRO A 219 -2.51 13.46 9.44
C PRO A 219 -3.85 13.68 8.71
N ASP A 220 -3.88 14.63 7.78
CA ASP A 220 -5.12 15.08 7.13
C ASP A 220 -5.49 14.31 5.85
N ILE A 221 -4.67 13.31 5.47
CA ILE A 221 -4.91 12.52 4.26
C ILE A 221 -6.13 11.62 4.45
N ARG A 222 -6.95 11.53 3.39
CA ARG A 222 -8.06 10.58 3.27
C ARG A 222 -7.90 9.74 2.01
N LEU A 223 -8.25 8.46 2.11
CA LEU A 223 -8.14 7.49 1.01
C LEU A 223 -9.04 7.84 -0.19
N GLU A 224 -10.16 8.51 0.07
CA GLU A 224 -11.19 8.88 -0.91
C GLU A 224 -10.78 10.07 -1.78
N GLN A 225 -9.91 10.94 -1.25
CA GLN A 225 -9.54 12.19 -1.92
C GLN A 225 -8.77 11.89 -3.21
N PRO A 226 -9.03 12.62 -4.31
CA PRO A 226 -8.31 12.45 -5.58
C PRO A 226 -6.94 13.14 -5.54
N LEU A 227 -6.23 13.06 -4.41
CA LEU A 227 -4.95 13.72 -4.16
C LEU A 227 -3.96 12.76 -3.52
N LEU A 228 -2.71 12.85 -3.96
CA LEU A 228 -1.54 12.38 -3.24
C LEU A 228 -1.03 13.51 -2.33
N HIS A 229 -0.16 13.17 -1.39
CA HIS A 229 0.62 14.14 -0.66
C HIS A 229 2.09 13.83 -0.83
N ALA A 230 2.84 14.77 -1.40
CA ALA A 230 4.27 14.68 -1.54
C ALA A 230 4.94 15.11 -0.24
N VAL A 231 5.64 14.17 0.39
CA VAL A 231 6.42 14.40 1.60
C VAL A 231 7.89 14.41 1.22
N LEU A 232 8.49 15.60 1.29
CA LEU A 232 9.85 15.85 0.85
C LEU A 232 10.75 16.07 2.06
N PHE A 233 11.79 15.27 2.19
CA PHE A 233 12.83 15.45 3.18
C PHE A 233 13.95 16.27 2.53
N THR A 234 14.25 17.46 3.06
CA THR A 234 15.13 18.42 2.36
C THR A 234 16.52 18.51 2.95
N ARG A 235 16.74 18.06 4.20
CA ARG A 235 18.04 18.18 4.86
C ARG A 235 18.92 16.95 4.60
N PRO A 236 20.10 17.12 3.97
CA PRO A 236 21.02 16.01 3.73
C PRO A 236 21.81 15.62 4.97
N GLY A 237 22.44 14.44 4.88
CA GLY A 237 23.44 13.97 5.83
C GLY A 237 22.92 12.97 6.88
N ARG A 238 23.87 12.23 7.46
CA ARG A 238 23.57 11.13 8.39
C ARG A 238 22.85 11.57 9.65
N LEU A 239 23.22 12.74 10.19
CA LEU A 239 22.58 13.30 11.38
C LEU A 239 21.11 13.65 11.09
N ALA A 240 20.82 14.26 9.93
CA ALA A 240 19.45 14.54 9.52
C ALA A 240 18.64 13.24 9.41
N ALA A 241 19.18 12.22 8.73
CA ALA A 241 18.54 10.92 8.59
C ALA A 241 18.26 10.23 9.95
N LEU A 242 19.21 10.30 10.90
CA LEU A 242 19.00 9.80 12.26
C LEU A 242 17.89 10.58 12.99
N THR A 243 17.86 11.90 12.85
CA THR A 243 16.81 12.72 13.46
C THR A 243 15.44 12.46 12.84
N TYR A 244 15.35 12.18 11.54
CA TYR A 244 14.11 11.77 10.88
C TYR A 244 13.64 10.41 11.38
N ALA A 245 14.54 9.43 11.50
CA ALA A 245 14.20 8.12 12.07
C ALA A 245 13.67 8.24 13.51
N ALA A 246 14.33 9.02 14.36
CA ALA A 246 13.88 9.27 15.73
C ALA A 246 12.55 10.05 15.78
N ALA A 247 12.37 11.06 14.93
CA ALA A 247 11.12 11.81 14.85
C ALA A 247 9.96 10.92 14.37
N MET A 248 10.21 9.98 13.45
CA MET A 248 9.20 9.02 12.99
C MET A 248 8.74 8.10 14.13
N THR A 249 9.67 7.54 14.89
CA THR A 249 9.33 6.63 16.00
C THR A 249 8.61 7.33 17.13
N LEU A 250 8.91 8.61 17.36
CA LEU A 250 8.26 9.45 18.38
C LEU A 250 6.96 10.11 17.90
N GLY A 251 6.55 9.92 16.63
CA GLY A 251 5.36 10.57 16.07
C GLY A 251 5.50 12.10 15.91
N ARG A 252 6.73 12.60 15.78
CA ARG A 252 7.10 14.03 15.74
C ARG A 252 7.66 14.48 14.38
N LEU A 253 7.31 13.78 13.30
CA LEU A 253 7.68 14.21 11.94
C LEU A 253 6.94 15.47 11.52
N GLY A 254 5.66 15.60 11.92
CA GLY A 254 4.85 16.77 11.59
C GLY A 254 5.43 18.06 12.16
N GLY A 255 5.40 19.13 11.34
CA GLY A 255 5.81 20.49 11.75
C GLY A 255 7.32 20.75 11.71
N ARG A 256 8.13 19.78 11.27
CA ARG A 256 9.57 20.01 11.08
C ARG A 256 9.83 20.92 9.87
N PRO A 257 10.73 21.92 9.97
CA PRO A 257 11.01 22.86 8.88
C PRO A 257 11.77 22.21 7.70
N ASP A 258 12.41 21.07 7.94
CA ASP A 258 13.16 20.28 6.96
C ASP A 258 12.33 19.15 6.33
N ILE A 259 10.99 19.21 6.47
CA ILE A 259 10.03 18.33 5.83
C ILE A 259 8.93 19.18 5.19
N LEU A 260 8.76 19.06 3.88
CA LEU A 260 7.67 19.71 3.15
C LEU A 260 6.57 18.70 2.89
N VAL A 261 5.32 19.05 3.19
CA VAL A 261 4.14 18.24 2.87
C VAL A 261 3.28 19.03 1.90
N LEU A 262 3.18 18.56 0.67
CA LEU A 262 2.54 19.27 -0.44
C LEU A 262 1.39 18.44 -1.01
N PRO A 263 0.16 18.98 -1.16
CA PRO A 263 -0.88 18.30 -1.90
C PRO A 263 -0.48 18.17 -3.37
N ALA A 264 -0.67 17.00 -3.96
CA ALA A 264 -0.20 16.68 -5.30
C ALA A 264 -1.25 15.89 -6.11
N VAL A 265 -1.48 16.27 -7.36
CA VAL A 265 -2.20 15.41 -8.33
C VAL A 265 -1.22 14.50 -9.08
N SER A 266 -0.01 15.00 -9.29
CA SER A 266 1.12 14.25 -9.85
C SER A 266 2.45 14.79 -9.34
N ALA A 267 3.48 13.95 -9.41
CA ALA A 267 4.85 14.33 -9.18
C ALA A 267 5.75 13.60 -10.18
N ARG A 268 6.70 14.33 -10.76
CA ARG A 268 7.82 13.76 -11.51
C ARG A 268 9.05 13.83 -10.63
N ILE A 269 9.75 12.71 -10.52
CA ILE A 269 10.98 12.60 -9.74
C ILE A 269 12.10 12.19 -10.69
N ASP A 270 13.11 13.03 -10.77
CA ASP A 270 14.36 12.78 -11.48
C ASP A 270 15.50 12.69 -10.45
N GLY A 271 16.57 11.99 -10.79
CA GLY A 271 17.69 11.72 -9.90
C GLY A 271 18.70 10.75 -10.52
N PRO A 272 19.59 10.17 -9.71
CA PRO A 272 20.62 9.25 -10.20
C PRO A 272 20.01 8.04 -10.93
N THR A 273 20.57 7.72 -12.10
CA THR A 273 20.03 6.68 -12.98
C THR A 273 19.96 5.33 -12.27
N GLY A 274 18.80 4.69 -12.35
CA GLY A 274 18.61 3.35 -11.78
C GLY A 274 18.27 3.34 -10.28
N GLU A 275 18.18 4.50 -9.60
CA GLU A 275 17.73 4.55 -8.20
C GLU A 275 16.38 3.85 -8.04
N PRO A 276 16.24 3.01 -7.00
CA PRO A 276 15.02 2.25 -6.78
C PRO A 276 13.85 3.17 -6.41
N VAL A 277 12.68 2.83 -6.93
CA VAL A 277 11.40 3.41 -6.51
C VAL A 277 10.61 2.31 -5.82
N GLN A 278 10.26 2.52 -4.56
CA GLN A 278 9.38 1.59 -3.85
C GLN A 278 7.92 2.01 -4.01
N GLY A 279 7.02 1.03 -3.93
CA GLY A 279 5.60 1.23 -3.72
C GLY A 279 5.02 0.12 -2.87
N ASP A 280 4.23 0.49 -1.86
CA ASP A 280 3.65 -0.42 -0.85
C ASP A 280 4.65 -1.43 -0.23
N GLY A 281 5.94 -1.07 -0.16
CA GLY A 281 6.98 -1.88 0.46
C GLY A 281 7.66 -2.92 -0.46
N ASP A 282 7.47 -2.81 -1.78
CA ASP A 282 8.22 -3.55 -2.81
C ASP A 282 8.80 -2.58 -3.87
N ILE A 283 9.80 -3.01 -4.64
CA ILE A 283 10.37 -2.17 -5.73
C ILE A 283 9.48 -2.29 -6.97
N ILE A 284 8.93 -1.15 -7.41
CA ILE A 284 7.96 -1.11 -8.51
C ILE A 284 8.48 -0.41 -9.77
N ALA A 285 9.52 0.41 -9.64
CA ALA A 285 10.12 1.15 -10.73
C ALA A 285 11.57 1.55 -10.40
N ARG A 286 12.22 2.22 -11.33
CA ARG A 286 13.50 2.92 -11.16
C ARG A 286 13.37 4.33 -11.73
N LEU A 287 14.19 5.26 -11.26
CA LEU A 287 14.19 6.63 -11.76
C LEU A 287 14.60 6.71 -13.25
N PRO A 288 14.04 7.67 -14.01
CA PRO A 288 13.02 8.65 -13.59
C PRO A 288 11.63 8.04 -13.42
N VAL A 289 10.79 8.65 -12.58
CA VAL A 289 9.43 8.16 -12.34
C VAL A 289 8.41 9.29 -12.38
N ASP A 290 7.30 9.02 -13.07
CA ASP A 290 6.09 9.85 -13.05
C ASP A 290 5.06 9.15 -12.16
N ILE A 291 4.64 9.85 -11.11
CA ILE A 291 3.69 9.38 -10.11
C ILE A 291 2.44 10.25 -10.20
N SER A 292 1.26 9.65 -10.22
CA SER A 292 -0.01 10.38 -10.25
C SER A 292 -1.13 9.62 -9.57
N VAL A 293 -2.26 10.28 -9.36
CA VAL A 293 -3.50 9.61 -8.94
C VAL A 293 -4.00 8.75 -10.10
N TRP A 294 -4.30 7.48 -9.82
CA TRP A 294 -4.84 6.60 -10.83
C TRP A 294 -6.24 7.04 -11.25
N GLY A 295 -6.48 7.15 -12.57
CA GLY A 295 -7.76 7.59 -13.13
C GLY A 295 -8.92 6.63 -12.87
N GLY A 296 -8.62 5.36 -12.61
CA GLY A 296 -9.61 4.36 -12.22
C GLY A 296 -10.23 4.61 -10.85
N ARG A 297 -11.24 3.79 -10.51
CA ARG A 297 -11.89 3.80 -9.20
C ARG A 297 -11.74 2.43 -8.58
N LEU A 298 -11.07 2.37 -7.43
CA LEU A 298 -11.09 1.19 -6.58
C LEU A 298 -12.22 1.38 -5.57
N ARG A 299 -12.99 0.32 -5.31
CA ARG A 299 -13.93 0.27 -4.18
C ARG A 299 -13.39 -0.72 -3.17
N VAL A 300 -13.46 -0.40 -1.90
CA VAL A 300 -12.89 -1.24 -0.84
C VAL A 300 -13.90 -1.40 0.29
N LEU A 301 -14.00 -2.61 0.84
CA LEU A 301 -14.75 -2.84 2.07
C LEU A 301 -13.85 -2.47 3.25
N GLY A 302 -14.34 -1.62 4.15
CA GLY A 302 -13.67 -1.24 5.40
C GLY A 302 -14.70 -1.09 6.52
N MET A 303 -14.24 -1.02 7.76
CA MET A 303 -15.08 -0.80 8.94
C MET A 303 -15.60 0.63 9.07
#